data_AF-A0A3M1E4D3-F1
#
_entry.id   AF-A0A3M1E4D3-F1
#
_cell.length_a   1.000
_cell.length_b   1.000
_cell.length_c   1.000
_cell.angle_alpha   90.00
_cell.angle_beta   90.00
_cell.angle_gamma   90.00
#
_symmetry.space_group_name_H-M   'P 1'
#
loop_
_entity.id
_entity.type
_entity.pdbx_description
1 polymer ?
#
loop_
_entity_poly.entity_id
_entity_poly.type
_entity_poly.pdbx_seq_one_letter_code
_entity_poly.pdbx_strand_id
1 'polypeptide(L)'
;PVPRQSAAPPTRIVIPKINVDAPIVEGVAWEDLKKGVGHLPGSANPGERGNLYLAAHNDIFGEIFRYLDKLAPGDEYYIYAGETRYTYIVREKRIIDPTEVSVMYPTTEPVATLQSCYPYLIDSHRIVVIGDLVE
;
A
#
# COMPACT_ATOMS: atom_id res chain seq x y z
N PRO A 1 -2.70 18.95 -14.71
CA PRO A 1 -2.30 17.77 -15.52
C PRO A 1 -3.01 16.54 -14.96
N VAL A 2 -3.81 15.84 -15.77
CA VAL A 2 -4.43 14.58 -15.36
C VAL A 2 -3.30 13.54 -15.23
N PRO A 3 -3.23 12.73 -14.16
CA PRO A 3 -2.20 11.71 -14.04
C PRO A 3 -2.20 10.82 -15.29
N ARG A 4 -1.03 10.55 -15.86
CA ARG A 4 -0.93 9.52 -16.91
C ARG A 4 -1.32 8.21 -16.23
N GLN A 5 -2.43 7.60 -16.63
CA GLN A 5 -2.68 6.19 -16.33
C GLN A 5 -1.41 5.42 -16.72
N SER A 6 -0.69 4.83 -15.76
CA SER A 6 0.15 3.69 -16.14
C SER A 6 -0.69 2.45 -16.01
N ALA A 7 -0.71 1.66 -17.06
CA ALA A 7 -1.21 0.30 -17.02
C ALA A 7 -0.10 -0.69 -16.58
N ALA A 8 0.96 -0.18 -15.95
CA ALA A 8 2.15 -0.96 -15.61
C ALA A 8 2.11 -1.37 -14.14
N PRO A 9 2.53 -2.60 -13.80
CA PRO A 9 2.59 -3.06 -12.42
C PRO A 9 3.49 -2.17 -11.56
N PRO A 10 3.15 -1.98 -10.27
CA PRO A 10 3.99 -1.27 -9.33
C PRO A 10 5.28 -2.05 -9.07
N THR A 11 6.42 -1.36 -8.99
CA THR A 11 7.75 -1.95 -8.80
C THR A 11 8.42 -1.57 -7.49
N ARG A 12 8.02 -0.45 -6.87
CA ARG A 12 8.64 0.06 -5.64
C ARG A 12 7.72 1.02 -4.90
N ILE A 13 7.77 0.99 -3.57
CA ILE A 13 7.12 1.97 -2.69
C ILE A 13 8.16 2.74 -1.89
N VAL A 14 7.93 4.03 -1.69
CA VAL A 14 8.71 4.89 -0.81
C VAL A 14 7.76 5.63 0.13
N ILE A 15 8.01 5.56 1.43
CA ILE A 15 7.25 6.27 2.47
C ILE A 15 8.24 7.07 3.33
N PRO A 16 8.53 8.34 2.97
CA PRO A 16 9.60 9.11 3.59
C PRO A 16 9.47 9.24 5.11
N LYS A 17 8.25 9.49 5.60
CA LYS A 17 7.97 9.72 7.02
C LYS A 17 8.41 8.57 7.93
N ILE A 18 8.40 7.35 7.40
CA ILE A 18 8.73 6.14 8.16
C ILE A 18 9.94 5.39 7.59
N ASN A 19 10.74 6.08 6.76
CA ASN A 19 11.96 5.56 6.13
C ASN A 19 11.78 4.23 5.38
N VAL A 20 10.65 4.07 4.69
CA VAL A 20 10.43 2.91 3.83
C VAL A 20 10.90 3.21 2.42
N ASP A 21 11.68 2.28 1.88
CA ASP A 21 12.10 2.20 0.50
C ASP A 21 12.23 0.71 0.13
N ALA A 22 11.22 0.17 -0.55
CA ALA A 22 11.07 -1.28 -0.69
C ALA A 22 10.57 -1.68 -2.08
N PRO A 23 11.01 -2.85 -2.61
CA PRO A 23 10.49 -3.39 -3.85
C PRO A 23 9.04 -3.83 -3.66
N ILE A 24 8.26 -3.74 -4.75
CA ILE A 24 6.93 -4.32 -4.85
C ILE A 24 7.01 -5.57 -5.72
N VAL A 25 6.36 -6.64 -5.28
CA VAL A 25 6.23 -7.91 -6.00
C VAL A 25 4.75 -8.20 -6.24
N GLU A 26 4.44 -8.92 -7.31
CA GLU A 26 3.08 -9.41 -7.54
C GLU A 26 2.76 -10.56 -6.57
N GLY A 27 1.57 -10.51 -5.95
CA GLY A 27 1.12 -11.53 -5.00
C GLY A 27 1.16 -11.05 -3.55
N VAL A 28 0.24 -11.58 -2.75
CA VAL A 28 0.13 -11.32 -1.29
C VAL A 28 0.17 -12.62 -0.48
N ALA A 29 0.63 -13.72 -1.09
CA ALA A 29 0.84 -14.95 -0.37
C ALA A 29 2.10 -14.85 0.51
N TRP A 30 2.20 -15.75 1.49
CA TRP A 30 3.32 -15.78 2.44
C TRP A 30 4.70 -15.77 1.75
N GLU A 31 4.87 -16.54 0.67
CA GLU A 31 6.14 -16.59 -0.06
C GLU A 31 6.43 -15.32 -0.88
N ASP A 32 5.42 -14.53 -1.21
CA ASP A 32 5.57 -13.28 -1.94
C ASP A 32 5.98 -12.16 -0.97
N LEU A 33 5.31 -12.08 0.19
CA LEU A 33 5.58 -11.07 1.21
C LEU A 33 6.97 -11.20 1.86
N LYS A 34 7.63 -12.35 1.69
CA LYS A 34 9.06 -12.51 2.03
C LYS A 34 10.00 -11.67 1.17
N LYS A 35 9.58 -11.33 -0.05
CA LYS A 35 10.42 -10.69 -1.07
C LYS A 35 10.27 -9.17 -1.08
N GLY A 36 9.26 -8.62 -0.42
CA GLY A 36 8.98 -7.19 -0.40
C GLY A 36 7.52 -6.89 -0.08
N VAL A 37 7.04 -5.76 -0.59
CA VAL A 37 5.64 -5.38 -0.51
C VAL A 37 4.85 -6.11 -1.59
N GLY A 38 3.81 -6.84 -1.21
CA GLY A 38 2.95 -7.57 -2.14
C GLY A 38 1.87 -6.70 -2.74
N HIS A 39 1.72 -6.73 -4.06
CA HIS A 39 0.59 -6.16 -4.79
C HIS A 39 -0.48 -7.22 -5.01
N LEU A 40 -1.71 -6.94 -4.57
CA LEU A 40 -2.82 -7.87 -4.71
C LEU A 40 -3.16 -8.09 -6.19
N PRO A 41 -3.05 -9.32 -6.72
CA PRO A 41 -3.40 -9.61 -8.10
C PRO A 41 -4.86 -9.25 -8.41
N GLY A 42 -5.07 -8.53 -9.51
CA GLY A 42 -6.40 -8.04 -9.93
C GLY A 42 -6.86 -6.74 -9.25
N SER A 43 -6.07 -6.19 -8.32
CA SER A 43 -6.24 -4.80 -7.87
C SER A 43 -5.65 -3.81 -8.89
N ALA A 44 -5.99 -2.53 -8.80
CA ALA A 44 -5.58 -1.52 -9.78
C ALA A 44 -4.05 -1.34 -9.83
N ASN A 45 -3.52 -0.87 -10.95
CA ASN A 45 -2.14 -0.39 -11.08
C ASN A 45 -2.01 1.11 -10.70
N PRO A 46 -0.79 1.63 -10.49
CA PRO A 46 -0.58 3.04 -10.17
C PRO A 46 -1.12 3.97 -11.27
N GLY A 47 -1.97 4.92 -10.88
CA GLY A 47 -2.61 5.85 -11.80
C GLY A 47 -3.91 5.35 -12.43
N GLU A 48 -4.28 4.08 -12.26
CA GLU A 48 -5.56 3.55 -12.73
C GLU A 48 -6.71 3.93 -11.79
N ARG A 49 -7.92 4.03 -12.34
CA ARG A 49 -9.13 4.12 -11.51
C ARG A 49 -9.30 2.79 -10.78
N GLY A 50 -9.57 2.86 -9.48
CA GLY A 50 -9.69 1.68 -8.65
C GLY A 50 -8.79 1.77 -7.43
N ASN A 51 -8.69 0.66 -6.73
CA ASN A 51 -7.91 0.52 -5.52
C ASN A 51 -6.67 -0.30 -5.85
N LEU A 52 -5.49 0.32 -5.81
CA LEU A 52 -4.22 -0.38 -5.81
C LEU A 52 -3.94 -0.85 -4.39
N TYR A 53 -3.91 -2.16 -4.18
CA TYR A 53 -3.81 -2.73 -2.84
C TYR A 53 -2.43 -3.35 -2.61
N LEU A 54 -1.75 -2.86 -1.57
CA LEU A 54 -0.41 -3.29 -1.18
C LEU A 54 -0.40 -3.82 0.26
N ALA A 55 0.26 -4.96 0.49
CA ALA A 55 0.42 -5.56 1.80
C ALA A 55 1.90 -5.84 2.11
N ALA A 56 2.30 -5.66 3.36
CA ALA A 56 3.62 -6.08 3.84
C ALA A 56 3.58 -6.41 5.34
N HIS A 57 4.55 -7.20 5.81
CA HIS A 57 4.68 -7.53 7.21
C HIS A 57 5.19 -6.33 8.04
N ASN A 58 4.77 -6.28 9.30
CA ASN A 58 5.17 -5.27 10.30
C ASN A 58 6.23 -5.80 11.28
N ASP A 59 6.48 -7.11 11.34
CA ASP A 59 7.27 -7.78 12.40
C ASP A 59 8.25 -8.87 11.91
N ILE A 60 8.16 -9.23 10.63
CA ILE A 60 9.05 -10.19 9.97
C ILE A 60 9.47 -9.67 8.59
N PHE A 61 10.43 -10.34 7.97
CA PHE A 61 10.89 -10.08 6.59
C PHE A 61 11.24 -8.60 6.32
N GLY A 62 12.02 -8.01 7.23
CA GLY A 62 12.45 -6.61 7.15
C GLY A 62 11.47 -5.62 7.78
N GLU A 63 10.32 -6.09 8.26
CA GLU A 63 9.34 -5.28 9.01
C GLU A 63 8.92 -4.01 8.24
N ILE A 64 8.76 -4.12 6.92
CA ILE A 64 8.63 -2.98 6.00
C ILE A 64 7.53 -2.01 6.44
N PHE A 65 6.39 -2.52 6.93
CA PHE A 65 5.28 -1.69 7.39
C PHE A 65 5.17 -1.59 8.92
N ARG A 66 6.27 -1.81 9.66
CA ARG A 66 6.31 -1.72 11.13
C ARG A 66 5.69 -0.44 11.69
N TYR A 67 5.97 0.68 11.05
CA TYR A 67 5.58 2.02 11.51
C TYR A 67 4.44 2.62 10.69
N LEU A 68 3.65 1.78 9.98
CA LEU A 68 2.51 2.26 9.22
C LEU A 68 1.49 3.02 10.09
N ASP A 69 1.47 2.73 11.40
CA ASP A 69 0.68 3.43 12.42
C ASP A 69 1.09 4.89 12.64
N LYS A 70 2.27 5.30 12.20
CA LYS A 70 2.75 6.69 12.29
C LYS A 70 2.26 7.58 11.16
N LEU A 71 1.69 7.00 10.11
CA LEU A 71 1.04 7.77 9.05
C LEU A 71 -0.27 8.39 9.56
N ALA A 72 -0.55 9.57 9.05
CA ALA A 72 -1.69 10.42 9.36
C ALA A 72 -2.18 11.10 8.07
N PRO A 73 -3.45 11.58 8.04
CA PRO A 73 -3.95 12.34 6.92
C PRO A 73 -3.03 13.51 6.54
N GLY A 74 -2.75 13.64 5.24
CA GLY A 74 -1.83 14.63 4.69
C GLY A 74 -0.38 14.16 4.49
N ASP A 75 0.01 13.00 5.03
CA ASP A 75 1.34 12.43 4.73
C ASP A 75 1.39 11.88 3.29
N GLU A 76 2.57 11.90 2.69
CA GLU A 76 2.78 11.40 1.33
C GLU A 76 3.49 10.03 1.32
N TYR A 77 3.13 9.24 0.31
CA TYR A 77 3.92 8.10 -0.13
C TYR A 77 3.94 8.03 -1.65
N TYR A 78 4.99 7.41 -2.18
CA TYR A 78 5.24 7.32 -3.61
C TYR A 78 5.23 5.88 -4.06
N ILE A 79 4.59 5.62 -5.20
CA ILE A 79 4.58 4.31 -5.84
C ILE A 79 5.19 4.47 -7.22
N TYR A 80 6.17 3.63 -7.53
CA TYR A 80 6.85 3.64 -8.81
C TYR A 80 6.32 2.50 -9.69
N ALA A 81 6.12 2.79 -10.97
CA ALA A 81 5.96 1.80 -12.03
C ALA A 81 7.09 2.04 -13.04
N GLY A 82 8.17 1.26 -12.93
CA GLY A 82 9.42 1.55 -13.61
C GLY A 82 10.01 2.89 -13.17
N GLU A 83 10.23 3.81 -14.11
CA GLU A 83 10.75 5.16 -13.83
C GLU A 83 9.64 6.18 -13.49
N THR A 84 8.37 5.82 -13.67
CA THR A 84 7.24 6.73 -13.41
C THR A 84 6.89 6.71 -11.93
N ARG A 85 6.83 7.90 -11.31
CA ARG A 85 6.41 8.08 -9.91
C ARG A 85 4.95 8.53 -9.85
N TYR A 86 4.18 7.88 -8.99
CA TYR A 86 2.82 8.23 -8.60
C TYR A 86 2.81 8.69 -7.15
N THR A 87 2.25 9.86 -6.89
CA THR A 87 2.19 10.45 -5.55
C THR A 87 0.80 10.25 -4.97
N TYR A 88 0.74 9.68 -3.77
CA TYR A 88 -0.49 9.50 -3.01
C TYR A 88 -0.40 10.26 -1.69
N ILE A 89 -1.49 10.95 -1.33
CA ILE A 89 -1.64 11.61 -0.03
C ILE A 89 -2.55 10.76 0.83
N VAL A 90 -2.11 10.43 2.04
CA VAL A 90 -2.92 9.71 3.03
C VAL A 90 -4.19 10.50 3.31
N ARG A 91 -5.34 9.85 3.08
CA ARG A 91 -6.67 10.36 3.40
C ARG A 91 -7.08 9.94 4.81
N GLU A 92 -6.87 8.67 5.13
CA GLU A 92 -7.32 8.08 6.38
C GLU A 92 -6.49 6.86 6.79
N LYS A 93 -6.58 6.52 8.08
CA LYS A 93 -6.01 5.32 8.68
C LYS A 93 -7.08 4.63 9.52
N ARG A 94 -7.22 3.32 9.36
CA ARG A 94 -8.21 2.49 10.04
C ARG A 94 -7.54 1.29 10.69
N ILE A 95 -8.05 0.87 11.85
CA ILE A 95 -7.80 -0.45 12.43
C ILE A 95 -9.06 -1.27 12.19
N ILE A 96 -8.91 -2.43 11.56
CA ILE A 96 -10.03 -3.27 11.11
C ILE A 96 -9.86 -4.71 11.59
N ASP A 97 -10.96 -5.46 11.58
CA ASP A 97 -10.94 -6.90 11.78
C ASP A 97 -10.20 -7.61 10.63
N PRO A 98 -9.45 -8.70 10.90
CA PRO A 98 -8.77 -9.46 9.85
C PRO A 98 -9.69 -10.04 8.77
N THR A 99 -10.99 -10.16 9.07
CA THR A 99 -12.03 -10.67 8.16
C THR A 99 -12.70 -9.57 7.33
N GLU A 100 -12.40 -8.30 7.58
CA GLU A 100 -12.98 -7.18 6.84
C GLU A 100 -12.32 -7.05 5.45
N VAL A 101 -12.75 -7.87 4.50
CA VAL A 101 -12.21 -7.91 3.14
C VAL A 101 -12.60 -6.70 2.26
N SER A 102 -13.56 -5.88 2.72
CA SER A 102 -14.10 -4.77 1.94
C SER A 102 -13.07 -3.69 1.61
N VAL A 103 -11.99 -3.59 2.38
CA VAL A 103 -10.88 -2.65 2.12
C VAL A 103 -10.07 -2.96 0.87
N MET A 104 -10.20 -4.17 0.31
CA MET A 104 -9.58 -4.58 -0.95
C MET A 104 -10.43 -4.26 -2.17
N TYR A 105 -11.70 -3.88 -1.99
CA TYR A 105 -12.63 -3.71 -3.11
C TYR A 105 -12.25 -2.50 -3.98
N PRO A 106 -12.55 -2.55 -5.29
CA PRO A 106 -12.27 -1.45 -6.19
C PRO A 106 -13.10 -0.22 -5.86
N THR A 107 -12.50 0.95 -6.08
CA THR A 107 -13.11 2.27 -5.88
C THR A 107 -13.38 2.95 -7.22
N THR A 108 -14.23 3.99 -7.21
CA THR A 108 -14.46 4.83 -8.39
C THR A 108 -13.32 5.82 -8.65
N GLU A 109 -12.55 6.15 -7.62
CA GLU A 109 -11.40 7.05 -7.68
C GLU A 109 -10.09 6.27 -7.59
N PRO A 110 -8.99 6.79 -8.14
CA PRO A 110 -7.66 6.17 -8.02
C PRO A 110 -7.14 6.32 -6.59
N VAL A 111 -7.21 5.23 -5.81
CA VAL A 111 -6.69 5.17 -4.45
C VAL A 111 -5.62 4.09 -4.34
N ALA A 112 -4.73 4.25 -3.37
CA ALA A 112 -3.84 3.18 -2.94
C ALA A 112 -4.10 2.85 -1.46
N THR A 113 -4.19 1.56 -1.17
CA THR A 113 -4.44 1.02 0.16
C THR A 113 -3.21 0.24 0.61
N LEU A 114 -2.63 0.63 1.74
CA LEU A 114 -1.52 -0.06 2.38
C LEU A 114 -2.04 -0.84 3.60
N GLN A 115 -1.77 -2.13 3.68
CA GLN A 115 -2.17 -2.97 4.81
C GLN A 115 -0.98 -3.65 5.49
N SER A 116 -1.04 -3.71 6.82
CA SER A 116 -0.18 -4.59 7.62
C SER A 116 -0.93 -5.21 8.80
N CYS A 117 -0.27 -6.12 9.52
CA CYS A 117 -0.78 -6.62 10.78
C CYS A 117 -0.69 -5.55 11.89
N TYR A 118 -1.53 -5.69 12.91
CA TYR A 118 -1.54 -4.78 14.06
C TYR A 118 -2.19 -5.45 15.29
N PRO A 119 -1.86 -5.07 16.53
CA PRO A 119 -0.66 -4.34 16.95
C PRO A 119 0.62 -5.13 16.66
N TYR A 120 1.77 -4.44 16.65
CA TYR A 120 3.09 -5.05 16.45
C TYR A 120 3.30 -6.27 17.37
N LEU A 121 3.72 -7.40 16.81
CA LEU A 121 3.93 -8.71 17.46
C LEU A 121 2.67 -9.40 18.04
N ILE A 122 1.48 -8.81 17.87
CA ILE A 122 0.21 -9.38 18.35
C ILE A 122 -0.68 -9.80 17.18
N ASP A 123 -0.71 -9.00 16.11
CA ASP A 123 -1.34 -9.32 14.82
C ASP A 123 -2.85 -9.68 14.85
N SER A 124 -3.52 -9.34 15.96
CA SER A 124 -4.95 -9.56 16.19
C SER A 124 -5.88 -8.79 15.22
N HIS A 125 -5.39 -7.70 14.64
CA HIS A 125 -6.12 -6.79 13.75
C HIS A 125 -5.28 -6.49 12.51
N ARG A 126 -5.84 -5.68 11.61
CA ARG A 126 -5.09 -5.07 10.52
C ARG A 126 -5.09 -3.56 10.66
N ILE A 127 -3.96 -2.96 10.31
CA ILE A 127 -3.88 -1.53 10.06
C ILE A 127 -3.98 -1.31 8.57
N VAL A 128 -4.82 -0.36 8.17
CA VAL A 128 -5.02 0.05 6.79
C VAL A 128 -4.81 1.55 6.68
N VAL A 129 -4.00 1.96 5.72
CA VAL A 129 -3.80 3.37 5.35
C VAL A 129 -4.25 3.55 3.92
N ILE A 130 -5.17 4.49 3.69
CA ILE A 130 -5.73 4.77 2.37
C ILE A 130 -5.24 6.14 1.94
N GLY A 131 -4.73 6.25 0.71
CA GLY A 131 -4.36 7.53 0.12
C GLY A 131 -4.96 7.74 -1.26
N ASP A 132 -5.21 9.01 -1.57
CA ASP A 132 -5.74 9.45 -2.85
C ASP A 132 -4.59 9.85 -3.77
N LEU A 133 -4.67 9.47 -5.05
CA LEU A 133 -3.69 9.88 -6.05
C LEU A 133 -3.78 11.39 -6.31
N VAL A 134 -2.64 12.08 -6.32
CA VAL A 134 -2.55 13.53 -6.61
C VAL A 134 -1.68 13.89 -7.81
N GLU A 135 -0.71 13.06 -8.16
CA GLU A 135 0.21 13.28 -9.29
C GLU A 135 0.67 11.97 -9.93
#